data_AF-A0A1Z8WPY0-F1
#
_entry.id   AF-A0A1Z8WPY0-F1
#
_cell.length_a   1.000
_cell.length_b   1.000
_cell.length_c   1.000
_cell.angle_alpha   90.00
_cell.angle_beta   90.00
_cell.angle_gamma   90.00
#
_symmetry.space_group_name_H-M   'P 1'
#
loop_
_entity.id
_entity.type
_entity.pdbx_description
1 polymer ?
#
loop_
_entity_poly.entity_id
_entity_poly.type
_entity_poly.pdbx_seq_one_letter_code
_entity_poly.pdbx_strand_id
1 'polypeptide(L)' 'MLIKIMSLYRNIHAKRKRIKQGSGEKMRKPGTKGAPTAKNFKNAKKTAKGRSKLKIKKKY' A
#
# COMPACT_ATOMS: atom_id res chain seq x y z
N MET A 1 5.31 13.96 -15.19
CA MET A 1 4.77 12.64 -14.78
C MET A 1 5.03 12.44 -13.28
N LEU A 2 4.03 12.74 -12.45
CA LEU A 2 4.17 12.74 -10.98
C LEU A 2 4.17 11.27 -10.49
N ILE A 3 5.30 10.79 -9.99
CA ILE A 3 5.42 9.42 -9.48
C ILE A 3 4.60 9.34 -8.18
N LYS A 4 3.38 8.82 -8.29
CA LYS A 4 2.48 8.63 -7.15
C LYS A 4 2.97 7.44 -6.33
N ILE A 5 3.69 7.69 -5.25
CA ILE A 5 4.17 6.63 -4.35
C ILE A 5 2.95 5.94 -3.71
N MET A 6 2.72 4.69 -4.10
CA MET A 6 1.62 3.89 -3.56
C MET A 6 2.01 3.31 -2.20
N SER A 7 1.62 4.01 -1.12
CA SER A 7 1.71 3.49 0.24
C SER A 7 0.86 2.24 0.41
N LEU A 8 1.34 1.27 1.19
CA LEU A 8 0.59 0.07 1.58
C LEU A 8 -0.81 0.42 2.12
N TYR A 9 -0.89 1.44 2.97
CA TYR A 9 -2.17 1.90 3.54
C TYR A 9 -3.12 2.45 2.47
N ARG A 10 -2.58 3.23 1.51
CA ARG A 10 -3.36 3.74 0.38
C ARG A 10 -3.92 2.59 -0.46
N ASN A 11 -3.14 1.55 -0.70
CA ASN A 11 -3.57 0.39 -1.47
C ASN A 11 -4.68 -0.39 -0.75
N ILE A 12 -4.53 -0.58 0.56
CA ILE A 12 -5.55 -1.24 1.39
C ILE A 12 -6.85 -0.43 1.39
N HIS A 13 -6.79 0.90 1.54
CA HIS A 13 -7.98 1.75 1.48
C HIS A 13 -8.63 1.77 0.11
N ALA A 14 -7.85 1.87 -0.97
CA ALA A 14 -8.35 1.79 -2.33
C ALA A 14 -9.06 0.47 -2.60
N LYS A 15 -8.47 -0.66 -2.16
CA LYS A 15 -9.10 -1.97 -2.27
C LYS A 15 -10.40 -2.04 -1.46
N ARG A 16 -10.41 -1.58 -0.20
CA ARG A 16 -11.63 -1.52 0.61
C ARG A 16 -12.73 -0.70 -0.07
N LYS A 17 -12.38 0.41 -0.72
CA LYS A 17 -13.34 1.23 -1.47
C LYS A 17 -13.93 0.46 -2.66
N ARG A 18 -13.10 -0.24 -3.45
CA ARG A 18 -13.58 -1.07 -4.58
C ARG A 18 -14.50 -2.19 -4.11
N ILE A 19 -14.15 -2.87 -3.02
CA ILE A 19 -15.00 -3.90 -2.41
C ILE A 19 -16.34 -3.29 -1.99
N LYS A 20 -16.33 -2.12 -1.33
CA LYS A 20 -17.56 -1.40 -0.95
C LYS A 20 -18.40 -0.99 -2.17
N GLN A 21 -17.77 -0.69 -3.29
CA GLN A 21 -18.43 -0.37 -4.57
C GLN A 21 -18.93 -1.59 -5.34
N GLY A 22 -18.79 -2.81 -4.79
CA GLY A 22 -19.31 -4.02 -5.42
C GLY A 22 -18.36 -4.68 -6.42
N SER A 23 -17.05 -4.46 -6.32
CA SER A 23 -16.08 -5.04 -7.27
C SER A 23 -15.91 -6.57 -7.19
N GLY A 24 -16.67 -7.29 -6.38
CA GLY A 24 -16.56 -8.75 -6.18
C GLY A 24 -15.26 -9.25 -5.51
N GLU A 25 -14.29 -8.37 -5.25
CA GLU A 25 -13.03 -8.72 -4.59
C GLU A 25 -13.22 -9.00 -3.09
N LYS A 26 -12.31 -9.78 -2.50
CA LYS A 26 -12.22 -9.97 -1.05
C LYS A 26 -10.85 -9.55 -0.51
N MET A 27 -10.82 -9.13 0.76
CA MET A 27 -9.56 -8.97 1.48
C MET A 27 -8.98 -10.36 1.74
N ARG A 28 -7.66 -10.51 1.52
CA ARG A 28 -6.98 -11.78 1.82
C ARG A 28 -6.94 -11.97 3.33
N LYS A 29 -7.16 -13.21 3.78
CA LYS A 29 -7.05 -13.56 5.21
C LYS A 29 -5.61 -13.30 5.68
N PRO A 30 -5.42 -12.72 6.88
CA PRO A 30 -4.09 -12.57 7.46
C PRO A 30 -3.34 -13.91 7.47
N GLY A 31 -2.04 -13.89 7.15
CA GLY A 31 -1.20 -15.09 7.11
C GLY A 31 -1.29 -15.94 5.83
N THR A 32 -2.20 -15.63 4.91
CA THR A 32 -2.26 -16.33 3.61
C THR A 32 -1.24 -15.80 2.60
N LYS A 33 -0.84 -16.65 1.65
CA LYS A 33 0.03 -16.25 0.53
C LYS A 33 -0.56 -15.04 -0.19
N GLY A 34 0.22 -13.95 -0.25
CA GLY A 34 -0.15 -12.67 -0.86
C GLY A 34 -0.87 -11.67 0.05
N ALA A 35 -1.13 -12.01 1.32
CA ALA A 35 -1.59 -11.03 2.31
C ALA A 35 -0.41 -10.15 2.78
N PRO A 36 -0.64 -8.86 3.08
CA PRO A 36 0.38 -8.03 3.71
C PRO A 36 0.83 -8.63 5.05
N THR A 37 2.14 -8.75 5.24
CA THR A 37 2.73 -9.29 6.48
C THR A 37 2.90 -8.20 7.53
N ALA A 38 3.08 -8.59 8.80
CA ALA A 38 3.40 -7.65 9.88
C ALA A 38 4.64 -6.80 9.59
N LYS A 39 5.66 -7.39 8.94
CA LYS A 39 6.87 -6.68 8.49
C LYS A 39 6.54 -5.59 7.47
N ASN A 40 5.61 -5.84 6.55
CA ASN A 40 5.16 -4.85 5.57
C ASN A 40 4.50 -3.65 6.25
N PHE A 41 3.67 -3.88 7.27
CA PHE A 41 3.06 -2.80 8.05
C PHE A 41 4.10 -2.01 8.86
N LYS A 42 5.09 -2.69 9.47
CA LYS A 42 6.19 -2.03 10.20
C LYS A 42 7.01 -1.13 9.26
N ASN A 43 7.32 -1.61 8.05
CA ASN A 43 8.06 -0.84 7.05
C ASN A 43 7.24 0.35 6.52
N ALA A 44 5.96 0.13 6.22
CA ALA A 44 5.06 1.19 5.78
C ALA A 44 4.87 2.28 6.84
N LYS A 45 4.84 1.93 8.13
CA LYS A 45 4.77 2.90 9.24
C LYS A 45 6.02 3.79 9.31
N LYS A 46 7.20 3.23 9.05
CA LYS A 46 8.47 3.99 9.02
C LYS A 46 8.51 4.97 7.85
N THR A 47 8.07 4.55 6.67
CA THR A 47 8.04 5.44 5.49
C THR A 47 6.94 6.49 5.57
N ALA A 48 5.80 6.16 6.19
CA ALA A 48 4.70 7.10 6.42
C ALA A 48 5.10 8.28 7.31
N LYS A 49 6.00 8.08 8.28
CA LYS A 49 6.48 9.13 9.18
C LYS A 49 7.62 9.98 8.61
N GLY A 50 8.26 9.55 7.52
CA GLY A 50 9.61 10.03 7.19
C GLY A 50 9.77 10.97 5.99
N ARG A 51 8.89 10.97 4.97
CA ARG A 51 9.26 11.64 3.70
C ARG A 51 8.07 12.21 2.92
N SER A 52 7.78 13.47 3.17
CA SER A 52 7.24 14.42 2.19
C SER A 52 8.18 14.65 0.98
N LYS A 53 9.34 13.96 0.90
CA LYS A 53 10.39 14.16 -0.12
C LYS A 53 11.04 12.87 -0.64
N LEU A 54 10.30 11.80 -0.95
CA LEU A 54 10.88 10.71 -1.76
C LEU A 54 10.95 11.14 -3.23
N LYS A 55 11.89 12.05 -3.54
CA LYS A 55 12.44 12.20 -4.88
C LYS A 55 13.25 10.93 -5.15
N ILE A 56 12.60 9.88 -5.64
CA ILE A 56 13.31 8.70 -6.14
C ILE A 56 14.17 9.22 -7.30
N LYS A 57 15.49 9.34 -7.07
CA LYS A 57 16.45 9.60 -8.16
C LYS A 57 16.22 8.49 -9.19
N LYS A 58 15.71 8.87 -10.35
CA LYS A 58 15.62 8.03 -11.53
C LYS A 58 17.06 7.63 -11.88
N LYS A 59 17.46 6.42 -11.51
CA LYS A 59 18.53 5.72 -12.22
C LYS A 59 17.84 5.07 -13.40
N TYR A 60 17.92 5.75 -14.55
CA TYR A 60 17.66 5.13 -15.84
C TYR A 60 18.71 4.03 -16.04
#